data_AF-A0A1J4U2B6-F1
#
_entry.id   AF-A0A1J4U2B6-F1
#
_cell.length_a   1.000
_cell.length_b   1.000
_cell.length_c   1.000
_cell.angle_alpha   90.00
_cell.angle_beta   90.00
_cell.angle_gamma   90.00
#
_symmetry.space_group_name_H-M   'P 1'
#
loop_
_entity.id
_entity.type
_entity.pdbx_description
1 polymer ?
#
loop_
_entity_poly.entity_id
_entity_poly.type
_entity_poly.pdbx_seq_one_letter_code
_entity_poly.pdbx_strand_id
1 'polypeptide(L)'
;MAGYMLVEQRSFAVPQTPNRGVQPNKRKIGIADFLRELEQEEFPFDENSSLMVTGIEEYLLASRPDMEVTAREIRMKLQKAAGFFNDRLCRNVQIVFRQPLKRGEHLIVDHVTQSIPIYLIFNTPIQTDIGGQTVFISQFNLSGS
;
A
#
# COMPACT_ATOMS: atom_id res chain seq x y z
N MET A 1 15.24 -2.48 3.47
CA MET A 1 14.28 -1.91 2.51
C MET A 1 12.89 -1.99 3.10
N ALA A 2 12.19 -0.85 3.12
CA ALA A 2 10.80 -0.79 3.54
C ALA A 2 9.90 -1.41 2.47
N GLY A 3 9.09 -2.38 2.88
CA GLY A 3 8.15 -3.05 1.99
C GLY A 3 6.73 -2.56 2.27
N TYR A 4 5.99 -2.29 1.21
CA TYR A 4 4.55 -2.12 1.25
C TYR A 4 3.91 -3.46 0.91
N MET A 5 3.05 -3.95 1.80
CA MET A 5 2.26 -5.15 1.57
C MET A 5 0.88 -4.73 1.05
N LEU A 6 0.58 -5.07 -0.20
CA LEU A 6 -0.72 -4.86 -0.81
C LEU A 6 -1.62 -6.03 -0.45
N VAL A 7 -2.71 -5.76 0.27
CA VAL A 7 -3.58 -6.78 0.87
C VAL A 7 -5.02 -6.47 0.52
N GLU A 8 -5.73 -7.47 -0.01
CA GLU A 8 -7.19 -7.39 -0.13
C GLU A 8 -7.83 -7.51 1.25
N GLN A 9 -8.86 -6.72 1.54
CA GLN A 9 -9.50 -6.69 2.86
C GLN A 9 -10.04 -8.07 3.28
N ARG A 10 -10.47 -8.90 2.32
CA ARG A 10 -10.94 -10.27 2.57
C ARG A 10 -9.82 -11.24 2.97
N SER A 11 -8.56 -10.88 2.72
CA SER A 11 -7.39 -11.73 3.01
C SER A 11 -6.93 -11.64 4.48
N PHE A 12 -7.53 -10.74 5.29
CA PHE A 12 -7.19 -10.66 6.70
C PHE A 12 -7.70 -11.87 7.48
N ALA A 13 -6.90 -12.31 8.44
CA ALA A 13 -7.24 -13.37 9.37
C ALA A 13 -8.49 -12.98 10.17
N VAL A 14 -9.47 -13.90 10.22
CA VAL A 14 -10.59 -13.76 11.15
C VAL A 14 -10.15 -14.17 12.56
N PRO A 15 -10.71 -13.56 13.63
CA PRO A 15 -10.26 -13.81 15.01
C PRO A 15 -10.27 -15.29 15.44
N GLN A 16 -11.12 -16.10 14.80
CA GLN A 16 -11.32 -17.52 15.10
C GLN A 16 -10.26 -18.43 14.46
N THR A 17 -9.44 -17.93 13.51
CA THR A 17 -8.38 -18.71 12.84
C THR A 17 -7.09 -17.90 12.72
N PRO A 18 -6.36 -17.65 13.82
CA PRO A 18 -5.20 -16.75 13.84
C PRO A 18 -4.03 -17.18 12.94
N ASN A 19 -3.97 -18.45 12.53
CA ASN A 19 -2.94 -18.98 11.61
C ASN A 19 -3.39 -19.01 10.13
N ARG A 20 -4.58 -18.49 9.81
CA ARG A 20 -5.07 -18.36 8.44
C ARG A 20 -5.35 -16.91 8.12
N GLY A 21 -4.81 -16.44 7.00
CA GLY A 21 -4.91 -15.06 6.57
C GLY A 21 -3.78 -14.16 7.05
N VAL A 22 -3.80 -12.92 6.57
CA VAL A 22 -2.85 -11.88 6.92
C VAL A 22 -3.25 -11.28 8.27
N GLN A 23 -2.30 -11.07 9.17
CA GLN A 23 -2.58 -10.38 10.42
C GLN A 23 -2.69 -8.86 10.17
N PRO A 24 -3.82 -8.21 10.51
CA PRO A 24 -3.98 -6.78 10.28
C PRO A 24 -3.09 -5.97 11.24
N ASN A 25 -2.42 -4.97 10.70
CA ASN A 25 -1.68 -4.00 11.49
C ASN A 25 -2.63 -3.19 12.37
N LYS A 26 -2.25 -2.95 13.63
CA LYS A 26 -3.12 -2.35 14.65
C LYS A 26 -3.40 -0.86 14.40
N ARG A 27 -2.39 -0.13 13.91
CA ARG A 27 -2.50 1.32 13.69
C ARG A 27 -3.09 1.60 12.31
N LYS A 28 -4.36 1.97 12.27
CA LYS A 28 -5.07 2.34 11.04
C LYS A 28 -4.87 3.81 10.71
N ILE A 29 -4.68 4.12 9.44
CA ILE A 29 -4.58 5.48 8.92
C ILE A 29 -5.25 5.57 7.54
N GLY A 30 -5.91 6.68 7.24
CA GLY A 30 -6.43 6.94 5.89
C GLY A 30 -5.30 7.32 4.95
N ILE A 31 -5.42 7.03 3.65
CA ILE A 31 -4.38 7.34 2.66
C ILE A 31 -4.08 8.85 2.61
N ALA A 32 -5.08 9.72 2.73
CA ALA A 32 -4.89 11.16 2.69
C ALA A 32 -4.04 11.65 3.89
N ASP A 33 -4.39 11.21 5.10
CA ASP A 33 -3.59 11.50 6.30
C ASP A 33 -2.20 10.89 6.19
N PHE A 34 -2.09 9.63 5.75
CA PHE A 34 -0.81 8.97 5.55
C PHE A 34 0.11 9.78 4.63
N LEU A 35 -0.38 10.22 3.46
CA LEU A 35 0.41 11.04 2.54
C LEU A 35 0.80 12.39 3.14
N ARG A 36 -0.08 13.02 3.94
CA ARG A 36 0.25 14.26 4.67
C ARG A 36 1.36 14.03 5.70
N GLU A 37 1.29 12.93 6.45
CA GLU A 37 2.34 12.54 7.41
C GLU A 37 3.70 12.30 6.73
N LEU A 38 3.72 11.78 5.49
CA LEU A 38 4.96 11.58 4.73
C LEU A 38 5.64 12.88 4.29
N GLU A 39 4.92 14.00 4.28
CA GLU A 39 5.44 15.31 3.86
C GLU A 39 5.97 16.14 5.03
N GLN A 40 5.81 15.67 6.27
CA GLN A 40 6.34 16.35 7.44
C GLN A 40 7.87 16.29 7.47
N GLU A 41 8.50 17.35 7.98
CA GLU A 41 9.96 17.41 8.16
C GLU A 41 10.46 16.32 9.12
N GLU A 42 9.66 16.03 10.16
CA GLU A 42 9.92 14.92 11.07
C GLU A 42 9.04 13.72 10.72
N PHE A 43 9.66 12.60 10.38
CA PHE A 43 8.95 11.37 10.03
C PHE A 43 8.26 10.76 11.27
N PRO A 44 6.92 10.63 11.29
CA PRO A 44 6.16 10.36 12.53
C PRO A 44 6.02 8.86 12.85
N PHE A 45 6.69 8.00 12.09
CA PHE A 45 6.63 6.53 12.26
C PHE A 45 8.00 5.97 12.67
N ASP A 46 7.97 4.95 13.51
CA ASP A 46 9.15 4.27 14.06
C ASP A 46 9.12 2.75 13.75
N GLU A 47 10.10 2.02 14.26
CA GLU A 47 10.21 0.56 14.10
C GLU A 47 9.03 -0.23 14.68
N ASN A 48 8.31 0.35 15.65
CA ASN A 48 7.11 -0.24 16.24
C ASN A 48 5.83 0.12 15.45
N SER A 49 5.94 1.04 14.49
CA SER A 49 4.81 1.51 13.70
C SER A 49 4.46 0.49 12.62
N SER A 50 3.62 -0.47 12.99
CA SER A 50 2.91 -1.34 12.05
C SER A 50 1.64 -0.65 11.57
N LEU A 51 1.62 -0.21 10.31
CA LEU A 51 0.56 0.64 9.75
C LEU A 51 -0.38 -0.14 8.83
N MET A 52 -1.67 0.15 8.93
CA MET A 52 -2.72 -0.29 8.01
C MET A 52 -3.29 0.95 7.32
N VAL A 53 -2.88 1.18 6.07
CA VAL A 53 -3.32 2.30 5.24
C VAL A 53 -4.57 1.90 4.48
N THR A 54 -5.62 2.71 4.57
CA THR A 54 -6.93 2.43 3.98
C THR A 54 -7.40 3.58 3.08
N GLY A 55 -8.32 3.31 2.17
CA GLY A 55 -8.98 4.36 1.38
C GLY A 55 -8.27 4.77 0.09
N ILE A 56 -7.25 4.03 -0.36
CA ILE A 56 -6.50 4.34 -1.58
C ILE A 56 -7.36 4.30 -2.85
N GLU A 57 -8.35 3.39 -2.88
CA GLU A 57 -9.27 3.27 -4.01
C GLU A 57 -10.17 4.50 -4.12
N GLU A 58 -10.81 4.91 -3.03
CA GLU A 58 -11.67 6.09 -2.99
C GLU A 58 -10.88 7.36 -3.31
N TYR A 59 -9.65 7.46 -2.82
CA TYR A 59 -8.78 8.60 -3.09
C TYR A 59 -8.45 8.73 -4.58
N LEU A 60 -8.10 7.63 -5.24
CA LEU A 60 -7.85 7.62 -6.69
C LEU A 60 -9.13 7.85 -7.50
N LEU A 61 -10.25 7.28 -7.06
CA LEU A 61 -11.55 7.45 -7.73
C LEU A 61 -12.08 8.88 -7.62
N ALA A 62 -11.75 9.59 -6.54
CA ALA A 62 -12.13 10.98 -6.31
C ALA A 62 -11.30 11.96 -7.17
N SER A 63 -10.12 11.59 -7.64
CA SER A 63 -9.27 12.44 -8.46
C SER A 63 -9.55 12.36 -9.96
N ARG A 64 -10.67 11.76 -10.36
CA ARG A 64 -11.10 11.72 -11.76
C ARG A 64 -11.32 13.14 -12.33
N PRO A 65 -10.90 13.40 -13.58
CA PRO A 65 -10.37 12.45 -14.57
C PRO A 65 -8.86 12.14 -14.42
N ASP A 66 -8.14 12.84 -13.56
CA ASP A 66 -6.67 12.83 -13.45
C ASP A 66 -6.09 11.67 -12.61
N MET A 67 -6.80 10.55 -12.54
CA MET A 67 -6.45 9.39 -11.70
C MET A 67 -5.01 8.91 -11.88
N GLU A 68 -4.52 8.85 -13.13
CA GLU A 68 -3.15 8.42 -13.39
C GLU A 68 -2.10 9.42 -12.90
N VAL A 69 -2.40 10.72 -12.98
CA VAL A 69 -1.52 11.78 -12.47
C VAL A 69 -1.41 11.64 -10.97
N THR A 70 -2.54 11.51 -10.28
CA THR A 70 -2.59 11.26 -8.83
C THR A 70 -1.85 9.99 -8.43
N ALA A 71 -1.99 8.90 -9.19
CA ALA A 71 -1.24 7.67 -8.92
C ALA A 71 0.29 7.88 -9.00
N ARG A 72 0.77 8.62 -10.01
CA ARG A 72 2.19 8.97 -10.14
C ARG A 72 2.65 9.90 -9.02
N GLU A 73 1.83 10.84 -8.59
CA GLU A 73 2.13 11.69 -7.43
C GLU A 73 2.27 10.88 -6.13
N ILE A 74 1.34 9.95 -5.87
CA ILE A 74 1.45 9.02 -4.74
C ILE A 74 2.76 8.26 -4.83
N ARG A 75 3.11 7.72 -6.01
CA ARG A 75 4.39 7.03 -6.23
C ARG A 75 5.57 7.90 -5.81
N MET A 76 5.60 9.16 -6.26
CA MET A 76 6.69 10.09 -5.92
C MET A 76 6.78 10.34 -4.41
N LYS A 77 5.65 10.51 -3.72
CA LYS A 77 5.61 10.70 -2.26
C LYS A 77 6.14 9.44 -1.53
N LEU A 78 5.67 8.26 -1.92
CA LEU A 78 6.14 6.99 -1.34
C LEU A 78 7.63 6.74 -1.63
N GLN A 79 8.11 7.11 -2.81
CA GLN A 79 9.52 6.98 -3.19
C GLN A 79 10.43 7.93 -2.41
N LYS A 80 10.03 9.20 -2.24
CA LYS A 80 10.75 10.15 -1.38
C LYS A 80 10.80 9.67 0.07
N ALA A 81 9.70 9.12 0.56
CA ALA A 81 9.63 8.59 1.93
C ALA A 81 10.41 7.29 2.13
N ALA A 82 10.80 6.58 1.06
CA ALA A 82 11.44 5.27 1.14
C ALA A 82 12.75 5.28 1.95
N GLY A 83 13.49 6.41 1.91
CA GLY A 83 14.69 6.62 2.74
C GLY A 83 14.36 6.60 4.22
N PHE A 84 13.37 7.40 4.65
CA PHE A 84 12.95 7.46 6.04
C PHE A 84 12.45 6.12 6.58
N PHE A 85 11.66 5.38 5.79
CA PHE A 85 11.22 4.05 6.23
C PHE A 85 12.38 3.04 6.35
N ASN A 86 13.41 3.16 5.51
CA ASN A 86 14.60 2.31 5.61
C ASN A 86 15.43 2.66 6.86
N ASP A 87 15.59 3.95 7.14
CA ASP A 87 16.41 4.46 8.25
C ASP A 87 15.73 4.26 9.61
N ARG A 88 14.40 4.43 9.69
CA ARG A 88 13.61 4.23 10.92
C ARG A 88 13.08 2.81 11.12
N LEU A 89 13.50 1.86 10.28
CA LEU A 89 13.09 0.44 10.33
C LEU A 89 11.56 0.19 10.31
N CYS A 90 10.76 1.16 9.86
CA CYS A 90 9.32 1.02 9.70
C CYS A 90 9.03 0.17 8.45
N ARG A 91 9.13 -1.15 8.57
CA ARG A 91 9.07 -2.09 7.43
C ARG A 91 7.69 -2.70 7.19
N ASN A 92 6.73 -2.46 8.09
CA ASN A 92 5.43 -3.12 8.07
C ASN A 92 4.30 -2.14 7.77
N VAL A 93 4.14 -1.80 6.48
CA VAL A 93 3.04 -0.98 5.98
C VAL A 93 2.13 -1.83 5.11
N GLN A 94 0.88 -2.02 5.53
CA GLN A 94 -0.15 -2.70 4.76
C GLN A 94 -1.01 -1.67 4.03
N ILE A 95 -1.07 -1.75 2.70
CA ILE A 95 -2.00 -0.97 1.88
C ILE A 95 -3.20 -1.85 1.58
N VAL A 96 -4.38 -1.41 2.00
CA VAL A 96 -5.59 -2.22 1.99
C VAL A 96 -6.48 -1.87 0.81
N PHE A 97 -6.87 -2.91 0.07
CA PHE A 97 -7.79 -2.84 -1.06
C PHE A 97 -9.11 -3.52 -0.70
N ARG A 98 -10.23 -2.83 -0.90
CA ARG A 98 -11.58 -3.37 -0.72
C ARG A 98 -11.97 -4.25 -1.90
N GLN A 99 -11.61 -3.84 -3.11
CA GLN A 99 -11.88 -4.59 -4.33
C GLN A 99 -10.73 -5.55 -4.66
N PRO A 100 -10.99 -6.62 -5.45
CA PRO A 100 -9.97 -7.59 -5.81
C PRO A 100 -8.81 -6.99 -6.60
N LEU A 101 -7.60 -7.45 -6.28
CA LEU A 101 -6.39 -7.18 -7.03
C LEU A 101 -6.25 -8.21 -8.15
N LYS A 102 -6.28 -7.75 -9.40
CA LYS A 102 -6.10 -8.61 -10.57
C LYS A 102 -4.69 -8.43 -11.13
N ARG A 103 -3.96 -9.55 -11.21
CA ARG A 103 -2.68 -9.63 -11.92
C ARG A 103 -2.92 -10.04 -13.37
N GLY A 104 -2.64 -9.12 -14.29
CA GLY A 104 -2.44 -9.41 -15.72
C GLY A 104 -1.02 -9.02 -16.12
N GLU A 105 -0.87 -8.34 -17.26
CA GLU A 105 0.37 -7.64 -17.63
C GLU A 105 0.76 -6.60 -16.56
N HIS A 106 -0.24 -5.91 -16.02
CA HIS A 106 -0.10 -4.98 -14.90
C HIS A 106 -1.00 -5.40 -13.74
N LEU A 107 -0.62 -4.99 -12.53
CA LEU A 107 -1.46 -5.14 -11.35
C LEU A 107 -2.49 -3.99 -11.31
N ILE A 108 -3.77 -4.34 -11.25
CA ILE A 108 -4.89 -3.38 -11.20
C ILE A 108 -5.86 -3.74 -10.08
N VAL A 109 -6.66 -2.78 -9.66
CA VAL A 109 -7.86 -3.03 -8.85
C VAL A 109 -9.06 -3.16 -9.79
N ASP A 110 -9.79 -4.26 -9.66
CA ASP A 110 -11.00 -4.54 -10.44
C ASP A 110 -12.22 -3.86 -9.81
N HIS A 111 -12.34 -2.56 -10.01
CA HIS A 111 -13.44 -1.77 -9.46
C HIS A 111 -14.60 -1.63 -10.47
N VAL A 112 -15.84 -1.72 -9.98
CA VAL A 112 -17.07 -1.83 -10.80
C VAL A 112 -17.30 -0.68 -11.78
N THR A 113 -16.82 0.53 -11.47
CA THR A 113 -17.01 1.70 -12.34
C THR A 113 -15.90 1.87 -13.37
N GLN A 114 -14.66 1.56 -12.99
CA GLN A 114 -13.47 1.63 -13.84
C GLN A 114 -12.32 0.94 -13.11
N SER A 115 -11.41 0.30 -13.85
CA SER A 115 -10.21 -0.28 -13.27
C SER A 115 -9.28 0.81 -12.71
N ILE A 116 -8.64 0.53 -11.56
CA ILE A 116 -7.71 1.48 -10.93
C ILE A 116 -6.27 1.00 -11.20
N PRO A 117 -5.42 1.84 -11.84
CA PRO A 117 -4.10 1.45 -12.32
C PRO A 117 -3.04 1.47 -11.19
N ILE A 118 -3.14 0.59 -10.21
CA ILE A 118 -2.23 0.60 -9.04
C ILE A 118 -0.77 0.27 -9.38
N TYR A 119 -0.51 -0.34 -10.54
CA TYR A 119 0.84 -0.51 -11.08
C TYR A 119 1.56 0.84 -11.26
N LEU A 120 0.83 1.95 -11.49
CA LEU A 120 1.43 3.29 -11.55
C LEU A 120 2.00 3.75 -10.20
N ILE A 121 1.52 3.16 -9.09
CA ILE A 121 2.00 3.43 -7.74
C ILE A 121 3.11 2.44 -7.38
N PHE A 122 2.82 1.14 -7.51
CA PHE A 122 3.62 0.05 -6.96
C PHE A 122 4.47 -0.70 -7.99
N ASN A 123 4.50 -0.24 -9.24
CA ASN A 123 5.20 -0.88 -10.35
C ASN A 123 4.79 -2.35 -10.51
N THR A 124 5.76 -3.27 -10.45
CA THR A 124 5.56 -4.70 -10.57
C THR A 124 5.84 -5.38 -9.22
N PRO A 125 4.89 -5.33 -8.27
CA PRO A 125 5.12 -5.91 -6.95
C PRO A 125 5.20 -7.43 -7.04
N ILE A 126 5.98 -8.04 -6.15
CA ILE A 126 6.22 -9.49 -6.11
C ILE A 126 5.01 -10.16 -5.45
N GLN A 127 4.46 -11.18 -6.10
CA GLN A 127 3.38 -11.98 -5.52
C GLN A 127 3.95 -12.99 -4.52
N THR A 128 3.31 -13.13 -3.36
CA THR A 128 3.67 -14.13 -2.35
C THR A 128 2.43 -14.64 -1.62
N ASP A 129 2.56 -15.74 -0.89
CA ASP A 129 1.51 -16.31 -0.04
C ASP A 129 1.83 -16.06 1.43
N ILE A 130 0.84 -15.57 2.18
CA ILE A 130 0.91 -15.41 3.64
C ILE A 130 -0.36 -15.98 4.25
N GLY A 131 -0.22 -17.04 5.05
CA GLY A 131 -1.36 -17.66 5.74
C GLY A 131 -2.40 -18.25 4.78
N GLY A 132 -1.98 -18.70 3.58
CA GLY A 132 -2.87 -19.21 2.53
C GLY A 132 -3.61 -18.11 1.78
N GLN A 133 -3.13 -16.86 1.82
CA GLN A 133 -3.67 -15.74 1.08
C GLN A 133 -2.62 -15.13 0.18
N THR A 134 -3.01 -14.86 -1.06
CA THR A 134 -2.17 -14.11 -2.00
C THR A 134 -2.08 -12.65 -1.55
N VAL A 135 -0.84 -12.17 -1.44
CA VAL A 135 -0.52 -10.76 -1.22
C VAL A 135 0.56 -10.31 -2.20
N PHE A 136 0.72 -9.00 -2.36
CA PHE A 136 1.79 -8.45 -3.21
C PHE A 136 2.72 -7.56 -2.39
N ILE A 137 4.02 -7.73 -2.57
CA ILE A 137 5.05 -6.93 -1.88
C ILE A 137 5.66 -5.96 -2.88
N SER A 138 5.52 -4.66 -2.59
CA SER A 138 6.16 -3.59 -3.34
C SER A 138 7.30 -2.99 -2.52
N GLN A 139 8.41 -2.70 -3.17
CA GLN A 139 9.52 -1.96 -2.57
C GLN A 139 9.80 -0.73 -3.42
N PHE A 140 10.12 0.38 -2.75
CA PHE A 140 10.59 1.58 -3.40
C PHE A 140 12.09 1.65 -3.20
N ASN A 141 12.83 1.57 -4.29
CA ASN A 141 14.27 1.73 -4.24
C ASN A 141 14.61 3.21 -4.16
N LEU A 142 15.63 3.51 -3.36
CA LEU A 142 16.41 4.73 -3.48
C LEU A 142 17.29 4.61 -4.74
N SER A 143 16.69 4.49 -5.93
CA SER A 143 17.45 4.75 -7.14
C SER A 143 17.73 6.25 -7.13
N GLY A 144 18.99 6.60 -6.84
CA GLY A 144 19.47 7.97 -6.83
C GLY A 144 19.06 8.70 -8.10
N SER A 145 18.67 9.96 -7.91
CA SER A 145 18.58 11.00 -8.93
C SER A 145 19.72 10.95 -9.94
#